data_AF-A0A914SQC3-F1
#
_entry.id   AF-A0A914SQC3-F1
#
_cell.length_a   1.000
_cell.length_b   1.000
_cell.length_c   1.000
_cell.angle_alpha   90.00
_cell.angle_beta   90.00
_cell.angle_gamma   90.00
#
_symmetry.space_group_name_H-M   'P 1'
#
loop_
_entity.id
_entity.type
_entity.pdbx_description
1 polymer ?
#
loop_
_entity_poly.entity_id
_entity_poly.type
_entity_poly.pdbx_seq_one_letter_code
_entity_poly.pdbx_strand_id
1 'polypeptide(L)'
;MPNVPFVQNPVNPPAVAADFGNTGYYPVTGSNMACFTGDTEVQTLNGKIKRLDELDVDDWIYSAGDRKFGFTRIISWLHRMPKLKFEFIKITLANGKNLKITKNHYIYKSDCSGICVSLRL
;
A
#
# COMPACT_ATOMS: atom_id res chain seq x y z
N MET A 1 19.21 -29.07 1.60
CA MET A 1 18.09 -28.27 2.15
C MET A 1 16.80 -28.98 1.76
N PRO A 2 15.95 -29.41 2.71
CA PRO A 2 14.76 -30.17 2.34
C PRO A 2 13.70 -29.25 1.72
N ASN A 3 13.21 -29.67 0.55
CA ASN A 3 12.16 -29.02 -0.21
C ASN A 3 10.81 -29.30 0.48
N VAL A 4 10.21 -28.29 1.11
CA VAL A 4 8.85 -28.38 1.67
C VAL A 4 7.86 -27.85 0.63
N PRO A 5 6.91 -28.68 0.15
CA PRO A 5 5.90 -28.23 -0.80
C PRO A 5 4.95 -27.26 -0.09
N PHE A 6 4.76 -26.08 -0.69
CA PHE A 6 3.83 -25.06 -0.20
C PHE A 6 2.40 -25.54 -0.47
N VAL A 7 1.74 -26.08 0.56
CA VAL A 7 0.29 -26.36 0.52
C VAL A 7 -0.43 -25.02 0.62
N GLN A 8 -0.94 -24.52 -0.52
CA GLN A 8 -1.91 -23.44 -0.52
C GLN A 8 -3.23 -23.98 0.03
N ASN A 9 -3.57 -23.65 1.27
CA ASN A 9 -4.93 -23.85 1.74
C ASN A 9 -5.85 -22.89 0.97
N PRO A 10 -6.93 -23.37 0.32
CA PRO A 10 -7.87 -22.49 -0.35
C PRO A 10 -8.72 -21.78 0.70
N VAL A 11 -8.30 -20.59 1.11
CA VAL A 11 -9.21 -19.68 1.80
C VAL A 11 -10.14 -19.15 0.72
N ASN A 12 -11.26 -19.82 0.50
CA ASN A 12 -12.31 -19.31 -0.37
C ASN A 12 -12.77 -17.97 0.22
N PRO A 13 -12.59 -16.84 -0.48
CA PRO A 13 -13.29 -15.62 -0.09
C PRO A 13 -14.79 -15.88 -0.17
N PRO A 14 -15.60 -15.28 0.72
CA PRO A 14 -17.06 -15.41 0.64
C PRO A 14 -17.50 -15.00 -0.77
N ALA A 15 -18.25 -15.89 -1.42
CA ALA A 15 -18.71 -15.72 -2.79
C ALA A 15 -19.65 -14.51 -2.88
N VAL A 16 -19.08 -13.35 -3.22
CA VAL A 16 -19.83 -12.31 -3.91
C VAL A 16 -19.58 -12.54 -5.40
N ALA A 17 -20.62 -12.96 -6.10
CA ALA A 17 -20.60 -13.08 -7.54
C ALA A 17 -20.26 -11.71 -8.15
N ALA A 18 -19.01 -11.52 -8.54
CA ALA A 18 -18.59 -10.38 -9.34
C ALA A 18 -18.59 -10.83 -10.79
N ASP A 19 -19.58 -10.35 -11.53
CA ASP A 19 -19.62 -10.38 -12.98
C ASP A 19 -18.38 -9.68 -13.53
N PHE A 20 -17.46 -10.45 -14.12
CA PHE A 20 -16.23 -9.97 -14.72
C PHE A 20 -16.53 -9.41 -16.13
N GLY A 21 -17.31 -8.34 -16.17
CA GLY A 21 -17.78 -7.71 -17.39
C GLY A 21 -17.81 -6.20 -17.26
N ASN A 22 -16.75 -5.55 -17.76
CA ASN A 22 -16.71 -4.13 -18.15
C ASN A 22 -16.58 -3.08 -17.02
N THR A 23 -15.42 -2.41 -16.99
CA THR A 23 -15.04 -1.24 -16.17
C THR A 23 -15.06 -1.43 -14.65
N GLY A 24 -13.88 -1.76 -14.08
CA GLY A 24 -13.62 -1.99 -12.65
C GLY A 24 -13.86 -0.78 -11.75
N TYR A 25 -15.13 -0.50 -11.47
CA TYR A 25 -15.59 0.48 -10.51
C TYR A 25 -16.02 -0.25 -9.23
N TYR A 26 -15.17 -0.22 -8.20
CA TYR A 26 -15.60 -0.41 -6.82
C TYR A 26 -15.94 0.98 -6.25
N PRO A 27 -17.22 1.40 -6.22
CA PRO A 27 -17.61 2.58 -5.46
C PRO A 27 -17.37 2.26 -4.00
N VAL A 28 -16.22 2.64 -3.45
CA VAL A 28 -16.04 2.64 -2.00
C VAL A 28 -16.75 3.87 -1.43
N THR A 29 -18.05 4.02 -1.70
CA THR A 29 -18.88 5.06 -1.07
C THR A 29 -19.03 4.71 0.40
N GLY A 30 -18.13 5.24 1.24
CA GLY A 30 -18.18 4.98 2.66
C GLY A 30 -17.12 5.74 3.42
N SER A 31 -17.47 6.19 4.61
CA SER A 31 -16.65 6.85 5.62
C SER A 31 -15.40 6.06 6.06
N ASN A 32 -15.12 4.90 5.47
CA ASN A 32 -14.04 3.96 5.83
C ASN A 32 -12.94 3.84 4.77
N MET A 33 -12.81 4.80 3.84
CA MET A 33 -11.69 4.81 2.90
C MET A 33 -10.35 4.98 3.64
N ALA A 34 -9.43 4.02 3.45
CA ALA A 34 -8.03 4.08 3.88
C ALA A 34 -7.14 4.27 2.63
N CYS A 35 -6.84 5.51 2.26
CA CYS A 35 -6.11 5.83 1.02
C CYS A 35 -4.92 6.78 1.27
N PHE A 36 -3.97 6.72 0.35
CA PHE A 36 -2.85 7.67 0.21
C PHE A 36 -3.16 8.69 -0.89
N THR A 37 -2.48 9.85 -0.89
CA THR A 37 -2.53 10.75 -2.05
C THR A 37 -1.68 10.21 -3.19
N GLY A 38 -2.05 10.52 -4.44
CA GLY A 38 -1.36 10.03 -5.64
C GLY A 38 0.11 10.42 -5.70
N ASP A 39 0.49 11.55 -5.11
CA ASP A 39 1.88 12.02 -5.06
C ASP A 39 2.71 11.41 -3.92
N THR A 40 2.18 10.43 -3.20
CA THR A 40 2.95 9.67 -2.20
C THR A 40 4.06 8.89 -2.90
N GLU A 41 5.29 9.00 -2.39
CA GLU A 41 6.46 8.34 -2.94
C GLU A 41 6.66 6.95 -2.32
N VAL A 42 7.01 5.97 -3.15
CA VAL A 42 7.42 4.62 -2.73
C VAL A 42 8.71 4.21 -3.41
N GLN A 43 9.47 3.34 -2.75
CA GLN A 43 10.66 2.73 -3.33
C GLN A 43 10.28 1.51 -4.17
N THR A 44 10.69 1.50 -5.43
CA THR A 44 10.56 0.35 -6.31
C THR A 44 11.82 -0.53 -6.27
N LEU A 45 11.73 -1.73 -6.85
CA LEU A 45 12.89 -2.57 -7.10
C LEU A 45 13.98 -1.75 -7.83
N ASN A 46 15.25 -2.00 -7.51
CA ASN A 46 16.42 -1.25 -7.95
C ASN A 46 16.61 0.14 -7.30
N GLY A 47 15.84 0.45 -6.26
CA GLY A 47 16.05 1.65 -5.44
C GLY A 47 15.53 2.95 -6.04
N LYS A 48 14.84 2.89 -7.19
CA LYS A 48 14.14 4.03 -7.77
C LYS A 48 12.96 4.44 -6.88
N ILE A 49 12.69 5.74 -6.81
CA ILE A 49 11.49 6.30 -6.17
C ILE A 49 10.46 6.59 -7.27
N LYS A 50 9.22 6.18 -7.06
CA LYS A 50 8.07 6.52 -7.92
C LYS A 50 6.93 7.05 -7.06
N ARG A 51 6.10 7.92 -7.61
CA ARG A 51 4.82 8.29 -6.98
C ARG A 51 3.77 7.20 -7.18
N LEU A 52 2.80 7.10 -6.26
CA LEU A 52 1.72 6.12 -6.37
C LEU A 52 0.89 6.29 -7.67
N ASP A 53 0.74 7.52 -8.16
CA ASP A 53 0.04 7.81 -9.41
C ASP A 53 0.81 7.40 -10.68
N GLU A 54 2.11 7.10 -10.56
CA GLU A 54 3.02 6.65 -11.63
C GLU A 54 3.28 5.14 -11.61
N LEU A 55 2.69 4.42 -10.65
CA LEU A 55 2.84 2.97 -10.55
C LEU A 55 1.91 2.25 -11.52
N ASP A 56 2.39 1.09 -11.96
CA ASP A 56 1.65 0.14 -12.78
C ASP A 56 1.42 -1.18 -12.02
N VAL A 57 0.43 -1.95 -12.47
CA VAL A 57 0.36 -3.37 -12.10
C VAL A 57 1.67 -4.02 -12.55
N ASP A 58 2.19 -4.96 -11.77
CA ASP A 58 3.49 -5.61 -11.92
C ASP A 58 4.72 -4.83 -11.45
N ASP A 59 4.60 -3.56 -11.08
CA ASP A 59 5.68 -2.88 -10.35
C ASP A 59 5.94 -3.57 -9.00
N TRP A 60 7.22 -3.68 -8.64
CA TRP A 60 7.66 -4.23 -7.36
C TRP A 60 8.01 -3.08 -6.41
N ILE A 61 7.34 -3.03 -5.26
CA ILE A 61 7.48 -1.95 -4.27
C ILE A 61 7.95 -2.50 -2.93
N TYR A 62 8.72 -1.70 -2.19
CA TYR A 62 9.17 -2.06 -0.85
C TYR A 62 7.99 -2.04 0.14
N SER A 63 7.78 -3.16 0.83
CA SER A 63 6.66 -3.36 1.74
C SER A 63 7.08 -4.12 3.00
N ALA A 64 6.24 -4.03 4.02
CA ALA A 64 6.37 -4.75 5.27
C ALA A 64 5.23 -5.78 5.40
N GLY A 65 5.58 -7.04 5.68
CA GLY A 65 4.63 -8.12 5.99
C GLY A 65 4.88 -8.72 7.37
N ASP A 66 4.35 -9.93 7.62
CA ASP A 66 4.23 -10.64 8.92
C ASP A 66 5.50 -10.85 9.77
N ARG A 67 6.66 -10.31 9.37
CA ARG A 67 7.93 -10.12 10.13
C ARG A 67 9.10 -9.74 9.22
N LYS A 68 8.85 -9.41 7.95
CA LYS A 68 9.90 -9.20 6.95
C LYS A 68 9.59 -7.96 6.12
N PHE A 69 10.65 -7.22 5.81
CA PHE A 69 10.62 -6.20 4.79
C PHE A 69 11.15 -6.80 3.48
N GLY A 70 10.57 -6.41 2.36
CA GLY A 70 10.99 -6.89 1.06
C GLY A 70 10.23 -6.22 -0.07
N PHE A 71 10.56 -6.57 -1.31
CA PHE A 71 9.81 -6.10 -2.46
C PHE A 71 8.64 -7.05 -2.74
N THR A 72 7.45 -6.48 -2.88
CA THR A 72 6.24 -7.21 -3.29
C THR A 72 5.67 -6.61 -4.57
N ARG A 73 5.14 -7.48 -5.44
CA ARG A 73 4.53 -7.07 -6.71
C ARG A 73 3.11 -6.52 -6.49
N ILE A 74 2.78 -5.42 -7.17
CA ILE A 74 1.41 -4.91 -7.27
C ILE A 74 0.61 -5.82 -8.20
N ILE A 75 -0.47 -6.43 -7.69
CA ILE A 75 -1.30 -7.38 -8.45
C ILE A 75 -2.63 -6.79 -8.93
N SER A 76 -3.10 -5.70 -8.33
CA SER A 76 -4.34 -5.02 -8.68
C SER A 76 -4.44 -3.67 -7.98
N TRP A 77 -5.42 -2.86 -8.39
CA TRP A 77 -5.80 -1.62 -7.71
C TRP A 77 -7.09 -1.84 -6.93
N LEU A 78 -7.04 -1.73 -5.60
CA LEU A 78 -8.26 -1.74 -4.80
C LEU A 78 -9.07 -0.44 -5.00
N HIS A 79 -8.37 0.69 -5.12
CA HIS A 79 -8.97 2.00 -5.40
C HIS A 79 -7.95 2.91 -6.09
N ARG A 80 -8.27 3.46 -7.27
CA ARG A 80 -7.43 4.43 -8.01
C ARG A 80 -8.30 5.38 -8.84
N MET A 81 -8.56 6.57 -8.33
CA MET A 81 -9.34 7.62 -9.01
C MET A 81 -8.57 8.95 -9.03
N PRO A 82 -7.67 9.20 -10.00
CA PRO A 82 -6.75 10.35 -9.97
C PRO A 82 -7.42 11.73 -9.93
N LYS A 83 -8.64 11.83 -10.44
CA LYS A 83 -9.41 13.09 -10.49
C LYS A 83 -10.33 13.29 -9.27
N LEU A 84 -10.47 12.28 -8.41
CA LEU A 84 -11.31 12.36 -7.22
C LEU A 84 -10.62 13.23 -6.17
N LYS A 85 -11.33 14.23 -5.67
CA LYS A 85 -10.88 15.05 -4.53
C LYS A 85 -11.41 14.44 -3.24
N PHE A 86 -10.54 14.36 -2.24
CA PHE A 86 -10.89 13.84 -0.91
C PHE A 86 -10.10 14.59 0.16
N GLU A 87 -10.55 14.54 1.40
CA GLU A 87 -9.83 15.14 2.53
C GLU A 87 -8.72 14.22 3.02
N PHE A 88 -7.51 14.77 3.15
CA PHE A 88 -6.34 14.06 3.65
C PHE A 88 -5.77 14.78 4.86
N ILE A 89 -5.40 14.01 5.88
CA ILE A 89 -4.60 14.47 7.00
C ILE A 89 -3.15 14.53 6.53
N LYS A 90 -2.49 15.67 6.77
CA LYS A 90 -1.06 15.85 6.53
C LYS A 90 -0.29 15.71 7.84
N ILE A 91 0.59 14.73 7.90
CA ILE A 91 1.52 14.51 9.01
C ILE A 91 2.91 14.93 8.55
N THR A 92 3.46 15.97 9.17
CA THR A 92 4.84 16.41 8.94
C THR A 92 5.78 15.61 9.85
N LEU A 93 6.73 14.92 9.25
CA LEU A 93 7.73 14.10 9.95
C LEU A 93 8.92 14.97 10.39
N ALA A 94 9.72 14.47 11.34
CA ALA A 94 10.88 15.19 11.87
C ALA A 94 11.94 15.53 10.81
N ASN A 95 12.04 14.76 9.73
CA ASN A 95 12.92 15.02 8.59
C ASN A 95 12.34 16.01 7.57
N GLY A 96 11.19 16.65 7.87
CA GLY A 96 10.51 17.60 7.00
C GLY A 96 9.67 16.97 5.89
N LYS A 97 9.67 15.64 5.74
CA LYS A 97 8.79 14.94 4.78
C LYS A 97 7.35 14.94 5.26
N ASN A 98 6.42 14.77 4.31
CA ASN A 98 4.99 14.78 4.58
C ASN A 98 4.36 13.43 4.24
N LEU A 99 3.60 12.88 5.17
CA LEU A 99 2.70 11.75 4.92
C LEU A 99 1.27 12.28 4.80
N LYS A 100 0.59 11.96 3.69
CA LYS A 100 -0.79 12.39 3.43
C LYS A 100 -1.71 11.19 3.27
N ILE A 101 -2.63 11.03 4.22
CA ILE A 101 -3.48 9.86 4.34
C ILE A 101 -4.90 10.25 4.75
N THR A 102 -5.89 9.42 4.41
CA THR A 102 -7.25 9.60 4.94
C THR A 102 -7.32 9.26 6.43
N LYS A 103 -8.35 9.73 7.12
CA LYS A 103 -8.50 9.60 8.58
C LYS A 103 -8.42 8.15 9.10
N ASN A 104 -8.88 7.18 8.31
CA ASN A 104 -8.96 5.78 8.72
C ASN A 104 -7.79 4.92 8.19
N HIS A 105 -6.73 5.55 7.69
CA HIS A 105 -5.57 4.84 7.16
C HIS A 105 -4.64 4.35 8.27
N TYR A 106 -4.39 3.04 8.34
CA TYR A 106 -3.47 2.45 9.32
C TYR A 106 -2.02 2.75 8.97
N ILE A 107 -1.24 3.19 9.96
CA ILE A 107 0.21 3.40 9.83
C ILE A 107 0.95 2.54 10.84
N TYR A 108 2.13 2.05 10.44
CA TYR A 108 3.04 1.42 11.38
C TYR A 108 3.56 2.47 12.36
N LYS A 109 3.51 2.16 13.66
CA LYS A 109 4.15 2.94 14.72
C LYS A 109 5.30 2.11 15.28
N SER A 110 6.51 2.65 15.26
CA SER A 110 7.65 2.08 15.97
C SER A 110 7.79 2.76 17.33
N ASP A 111 7.92 1.97 18.40
CA ASP A 111 8.33 2.48 19.70
C ASP A 111 9.86 2.57 19.71
N CYS A 112 10.40 3.77 19.48
CA CYS A 112 11.84 4.01 19.57
C CYS A 112 12.27 4.12 21.04
N SER A 113 12.29 3.01 21.77
CA SER A 113 12.89 2.93 23.12
C SER A 113 14.38 2.53 23.09
N GLY A 114 15.03 2.60 21.92
CA GLY A 114 16.43 2.26 21.65
C GLY A 114 16.96 2.92 20.38
N ILE A 115 18.20 2.62 19.97
CA ILE A 115 18.98 3.27 18.89
C ILE A 115 18.09 3.53 17.66
N CYS A 116 17.78 4.81 17.45
CA CYS A 116 17.12 5.30 16.25
C CYS A 116 18.13 5.23 15.10
N VAL A 117 18.24 4.08 14.45
CA VAL A 117 18.97 4.02 13.17
C VAL A 117 18.19 4.90 12.22
N SER A 118 18.82 5.98 11.76
CA SER A 118 18.26 6.90 10.77
C SER A 118 17.86 6.11 9.52
N LEU A 119 16.60 5.70 9.46
CA LEU A 119 15.96 5.30 8.22
C LEU A 119 15.87 6.57 7.38
N ARG A 120 16.85 6.74 6.50
CA ARG A 120 16.78 7.73 5.43
C ARG A 120 15.68 7.27 4.48
N LEU A 121 14.46 7.69 4.77
CA LEU A 121 13.38 7.82 3.78
C LEU A 121 13.76 8.91 2.81
#